data_AF-G1QDL4-F1
#
_entry.id   AF-G1QDL4-F1
#
_cell.length_a   1.000
_cell.length_b   1.000
_cell.length_c   1.000
_cell.angle_alpha   90.00
_cell.angle_beta   90.00
_cell.angle_gamma   90.00
#
_symmetry.space_group_name_H-M   'P 1'
#
loop_
_entity.id
_entity.type
_entity.pdbx_description
1 polymer ?
#
loop_
_entity_poly.entity_id
_entity_poly.type
_entity_poly.pdbx_seq_one_letter_code
_entity_poly.pdbx_strand_id
1 'polypeptide(L)'
;LRMPGFPGRKEREMVATRQQMNDAQLVLQQRDYCAHYLIQLLKRKRNSFPNFLACKHEQHDWVYCEHLDYVMRMKEFECERRLLQRRSGG
;
A
#
# COMPACT_ATOMS: atom_id res chain seq x y z
N LEU A 1 -4.72 12.31 -9.46
CA LEU A 1 -5.92 13.02 -9.94
C LEU A 1 -6.74 13.46 -8.73
N ARG A 2 -6.99 14.76 -8.59
CA ARG A 2 -7.74 15.37 -7.47
C ARG A 2 -9.23 15.25 -7.76
N MET A 3 -9.93 14.36 -7.05
CA MET A 3 -11.39 14.21 -7.18
C MET A 3 -12.10 15.51 -6.74
N PRO A 4 -13.02 16.09 -7.54
CA PRO A 4 -13.78 17.27 -7.15
C PRO A 4 -14.78 16.90 -6.05
N GLY A 5 -14.58 17.40 -4.82
CA GLY A 5 -15.51 17.20 -3.70
C GLY A 5 -14.90 16.94 -2.33
N PHE A 6 -13.59 16.70 -2.22
CA PHE A 6 -12.90 16.54 -0.93
C PHE A 6 -11.85 17.65 -0.71
N PRO A 7 -12.22 18.79 -0.08
CA PRO A 7 -11.24 19.76 0.36
C PRO A 7 -10.46 19.17 1.54
N GLY A 8 -9.22 18.72 1.31
CA GLY A 8 -8.28 18.31 2.38
C GLY A 8 -7.82 16.84 2.37
N ARG A 9 -7.85 16.12 1.24
CA ARG A 9 -7.25 14.77 1.18
C ARG A 9 -5.73 14.88 1.39
N LYS A 10 -5.21 14.27 2.47
CA LYS A 10 -3.77 14.14 2.69
C LYS A 10 -3.15 13.32 1.56
N GLU A 11 -1.99 13.77 1.08
CA GLU A 11 -1.20 13.01 0.11
C GLU A 11 -0.68 11.72 0.77
N ARG A 12 -0.50 10.68 -0.03
CA ARG A 12 0.08 9.42 0.48
C ARG A 12 1.56 9.66 0.70
N GLU A 13 2.02 9.46 1.93
CA GLU A 13 3.44 9.59 2.28
C GLU A 13 4.17 8.28 1.97
N MET A 14 5.25 8.36 1.19
CA MET A 14 6.17 7.24 0.98
C MET A 14 7.12 7.15 2.17
N VAL A 15 6.96 6.12 2.99
CA VAL A 15 7.81 5.91 4.18
C VAL A 15 9.18 5.31 3.81
N ALA A 16 9.22 4.42 2.83
CA ALA A 16 10.47 3.76 2.41
C ALA A 16 11.28 4.64 1.46
N THR A 17 12.57 4.81 1.73
CA THR A 17 13.47 5.51 0.80
C THR A 17 13.81 4.62 -0.40
N ARG A 18 14.11 5.26 -1.55
CA ARG A 18 14.49 4.54 -2.78
C ARG A 18 15.74 3.67 -2.61
N GLN A 19 16.70 4.13 -1.80
CA GLN A 19 17.91 3.37 -1.48
C GLN A 19 17.57 2.08 -0.72
N GLN A 20 16.76 2.17 0.34
CA GLN A 20 16.33 1.00 1.11
C GLN A 20 15.60 -0.06 0.25
N MET A 21 14.79 0.37 -0.72
CA MET A 21 14.12 -0.55 -1.65
C MET A 21 15.08 -1.23 -2.63
N ASN A 22 16.15 -0.54 -3.04
CA ASN A 22 17.19 -1.11 -3.90
C ASN A 22 18.10 -2.07 -3.11
N ASP A 23 18.47 -1.71 -1.88
CA ASP A 23 19.32 -2.54 -1.01
C ASP A 23 18.62 -3.85 -0.63
N ALA A 24 17.30 -3.81 -0.45
CA ALA A 24 16.46 -4.99 -0.23
C ALA A 24 16.17 -5.79 -1.52
N GLN A 25 16.67 -5.34 -2.68
CA GLN A 25 16.48 -5.96 -3.99
C GLN A 25 15.00 -6.25 -4.32
N LEU A 26 14.11 -5.33 -3.96
CA LEU A 26 12.68 -5.49 -4.23
C LEU A 26 12.38 -5.44 -5.73
N VAL A 27 11.49 -6.33 -6.17
CA VAL A 27 10.95 -6.36 -7.54
C VAL A 27 10.15 -5.08 -7.80
N LEU A 28 10.12 -4.59 -9.04
CA LEU A 28 9.42 -3.37 -9.42
C LEU A 28 7.95 -3.34 -8.97
N GLN A 29 7.25 -4.48 -9.01
CA GLN A 29 5.86 -4.61 -8.58
C GLN A 29 5.66 -4.46 -7.06
N GLN A 30 6.72 -4.67 -6.26
CA GLN A 30 6.67 -4.60 -4.80
C GLN A 30 7.11 -3.23 -4.26
N ARG A 31 7.49 -2.29 -5.13
CA ARG A 31 7.96 -0.94 -4.79
C ARG A 31 6.80 0.04 -4.60
N ASP A 32 5.78 -0.39 -3.86
CA ASP A 32 4.59 0.39 -3.54
C ASP A 32 4.76 1.20 -2.24
N TYR A 33 3.76 2.00 -1.88
CA TYR A 33 3.69 2.71 -0.59
C TYR A 33 3.86 1.77 0.61
N CYS A 34 3.46 0.50 0.44
CA CYS A 34 3.54 -0.55 1.45
C CYS A 34 4.94 -1.20 1.60
N ALA A 35 5.93 -0.85 0.77
CA ALA A 35 7.23 -1.51 0.73
C ALA A 35 8.00 -1.53 2.08
N HIS A 36 7.70 -0.58 2.97
CA HIS A 36 8.31 -0.51 4.29
C HIS A 36 8.00 -1.75 5.16
N TYR A 37 6.79 -2.32 5.09
CA TYR A 37 6.45 -3.55 5.80
C TYR A 37 7.17 -4.77 5.21
N LEU A 38 7.32 -4.82 3.89
CA LEU A 38 8.03 -5.92 3.23
C LEU A 38 9.52 -5.95 3.63
N ILE A 39 10.16 -4.79 3.73
CA ILE A 39 11.55 -4.68 4.21
C ILE A 39 11.67 -5.18 5.66
N GLN A 40 10.71 -4.82 6.54
CA GLN A 40 10.67 -5.31 7.92
C GLN A 40 10.52 -6.83 7.99
N LEU A 41 9.59 -7.38 7.19
CA LEU A 41 9.38 -8.82 7.09
C LEU A 41 10.66 -9.57 6.68
N LEU A 42 11.36 -9.09 5.65
CA LEU A 42 12.62 -9.68 5.20
C LEU A 42 13.70 -9.62 6.28
N LYS A 43 13.81 -8.48 6.97
CA LYS A 43 14.75 -8.31 8.09
C LYS A 43 14.44 -9.30 9.21
N ARG A 44 13.17 -9.51 9.55
CA ARG A 44 12.81 -10.45 10.62
C ARG A 44 12.99 -11.90 10.22
N LYS A 45 12.67 -12.28 8.98
CA LYS A 45 12.95 -13.62 8.45
C LYS A 45 14.43 -13.97 8.57
N ARG A 46 15.33 -13.03 8.26
CA ARG A 46 16.78 -13.21 8.43
C ARG A 46 17.17 -13.41 9.90
N ASN A 47 16.59 -12.64 10.82
CA ASN A 47 16.93 -12.69 12.24
C ASN A 47 16.29 -13.84 13.02
N SER A 48 15.20 -14.42 12.50
CA SER A 48 14.40 -15.44 13.21
C SER A 48 14.70 -16.87 12.76
N PHE A 49 15.60 -17.06 11.80
CA PHE A 49 15.99 -18.39 11.33
C PHE A 49 16.58 -19.20 12.49
N PRO A 50 16.08 -20.42 12.81
CA PRO A 50 15.26 -21.34 12.00
C PRO A 50 13.73 -21.28 12.19
N ASN A 51 13.22 -20.46 13.10
CA ASN A 51 11.80 -20.41 13.46
C ASN A 51 10.99 -19.59 12.45
N PHE A 52 10.48 -20.25 11.41
CA PHE A 52 9.65 -19.63 10.35
C PHE A 52 8.26 -19.18 10.83
N LEU A 53 7.71 -19.78 11.88
CA LEU A 53 6.37 -19.46 12.40
C LEU A 53 6.29 -18.13 13.17
N ALA A 54 7.42 -17.55 13.57
CA ALA A 54 7.46 -16.35 14.39
C ALA A 54 7.17 -15.05 13.62
N CYS A 55 7.13 -15.11 12.28
CA CYS A 55 7.06 -13.93 11.39
C CYS A 55 5.62 -13.59 10.93
N LYS A 56 4.60 -14.20 11.55
CA LYS A 56 3.19 -14.06 11.12
C LYS A 56 2.63 -12.64 11.31
N HIS A 57 3.08 -11.92 12.34
CA HIS A 57 2.57 -10.60 12.64
C HIS A 57 2.98 -9.59 11.55
N GLU A 58 4.28 -9.52 11.24
CA GLU A 58 4.79 -8.63 10.18
C GLU A 58 4.24 -9.00 8.80
N GLN A 59 3.96 -10.29 8.58
CA GLN A 59 3.32 -10.74 7.35
C GLN A 59 1.88 -10.22 7.27
N HIS A 60 1.13 -10.30 8.37
CA HIS A 60 -0.22 -9.77 8.45
C HIS A 60 -0.23 -8.25 8.23
N ASP A 61 0.73 -7.52 8.80
CA ASP A 61 0.80 -6.06 8.64
C ASP A 61 1.03 -5.66 7.18
N TRP A 62 1.93 -6.36 6.49
CA TRP A 62 2.14 -6.15 5.05
C TRP A 62 0.88 -6.42 4.24
N VAL A 63 0.22 -7.57 4.44
CA VAL A 63 -1.01 -7.94 3.72
C VAL A 63 -2.15 -6.97 4.02
N TYR A 64 -2.27 -6.54 5.27
CA TYR A 64 -3.29 -5.58 5.69
C TYR A 64 -3.11 -4.23 4.98
N CYS A 65 -1.86 -3.78 4.86
CA CYS A 65 -1.53 -2.56 4.15
C CYS A 65 -1.82 -2.65 2.64
N GLU A 66 -1.50 -3.77 1.98
CA GLU A 66 -1.90 -4.00 0.58
C GLU A 66 -3.43 -4.02 0.41
N HIS A 67 -4.15 -4.62 1.36
CA HIS A 67 -5.61 -4.62 1.37
C HIS A 67 -6.19 -3.20 1.51
N LEU A 68 -5.59 -2.35 2.35
CA LEU A 68 -6.00 -0.94 2.46
C LEU A 68 -5.78 -0.17 1.15
N ASP A 69 -4.66 -0.41 0.47
CA ASP A 69 -4.38 0.17 -0.84
C ASP A 69 -5.40 -0.26 -1.89
N TYR A 70 -5.78 -1.54 -1.89
CA TYR A 70 -6.84 -2.08 -2.74
C TYR A 70 -8.20 -1.41 -2.46
N VAL A 71 -8.60 -1.33 -1.20
CA VAL A 71 -9.86 -0.66 -0.79
C VAL A 71 -9.87 0.81 -1.21
N MET A 72 -8.73 1.52 -1.12
CA MET A 72 -8.64 2.90 -1.60
C MET A 72 -8.88 3.01 -3.12
N ARG A 73 -8.31 2.09 -3.92
CA ARG A 73 -8.56 2.06 -5.37
C ARG A 73 -10.03 1.79 -5.69
N MET A 74 -10.68 0.90 -4.95
CA MET A 74 -12.12 0.62 -5.11
C MET A 74 -12.98 1.83 -4.76
N LYS A 75 -12.63 2.57 -3.70
CA LYS A 75 -13.32 3.84 -3.34
C LYS A 75 -13.19 4.90 -4.43
N GLU A 76 -12.02 5.01 -5.05
CA GLU A 76 -11.77 5.93 -6.16
C GLU A 76 -12.64 5.57 -7.38
N PHE A 77 -12.72 4.28 -7.72
CA PHE A 77 -13.61 3.77 -8.78
C PHE A 77 -15.09 4.05 -8.51
N GLU A 78 -15.59 3.77 -7.30
CA GLU A 78 -16.98 4.07 -6.94
C GLU A 78 -17.28 5.57 -6.96
N CYS A 79 -16.33 6.40 -6.52
CA CYS A 79 -16.48 7.86 -6.58
C CYS A 79 -16.65 8.32 -8.03
N GLU A 80 -15.78 7.87 -8.94
CA GLU A 80 -15.87 8.22 -10.36
C GLU A 80 -17.19 7.74 -10.97
N ARG A 81 -17.61 6.50 -10.66
CA ARG A 81 -18.90 5.96 -11.12
C ARG A 81 -20.08 6.84 -10.69
N ARG A 82 -20.12 7.28 -9.43
CA ARG A 82 -21.18 8.16 -8.91
C ARG A 82 -21.13 9.57 -9.52
N LEU A 83 -19.93 10.08 -9.81
CA LEU A 83 -19.76 11.37 -10.50
C LEU A 83 -20.28 11.31 -11.94
N LEU A 84 -19.99 10.23 -12.67
CA LEU A 84 -20.51 10.01 -14.02
C LEU A 84 -22.04 9.93 -14.03
N GLN A 85 -22.64 9.17 -13.11
CA GLN A 85 -24.10 9.08 -12.98
C GLN A 85 -24.77 10.43 -12.74
N ARG A 86 -24.17 11.29 -11.91
CA ARG A 86 -24.67 12.66 -11.68
C ARG A 86 -24.57 13.54 -12.93
N ARG A 87 -23.50 13.36 -13.72
CA ARG A 87 -23.28 14.13 -14.95
C ARG A 87 -24.20 13.70 -16.09
N SER A 88 -24.53 12.41 -16.18
CA SER A 88 -25.43 11.87 -17.22
C SER A 88 -26.92 12.05 -16.94
N GLY A 89 -27.29 12.42 -15.71
CA GLY A 89 -28.69 12.63 -15.29
C GLY A 89 -29.18 14.07 -15.39
N GLY A 90 -28.50 14.92 -16.17
CA GLY A 90 -28.86 16.32 -16.43
C GLY A 90 -28.99 16.60 -17.92
#